data_AF-A0A2T1E3I4-F1
#
_entry.id   AF-A0A2T1E3I4-F1
#
_cell.length_a   1.000
_cell.length_b   1.000
_cell.length_c   1.000
_cell.angle_alpha   90.00
_cell.angle_beta   90.00
_cell.angle_gamma   90.00
#
_symmetry.space_group_name_H-M   'P 1'
#
loop_
_entity.id
_entity.type
_entity.pdbx_description
1 polymer ?
#
loop_
_entity_poly.entity_id
_entity_poly.type
_entity_poly.pdbx_seq_one_letter_code
_entity_poly.pdbx_strand_id
1 'polypeptide(L)' 'VVKKVGKRIFLKGKNPADKNIRSWTLYQKNGDSWKLIKIINADTVQVAVETGIYALCAVSIMAVESVGVFIEIAS' A
#
# COMPACT_ATOMS: atom_id res chain seq x y z
N VAL A 1 1.37 -0.33 10.41
CA VAL A 1 2.71 -0.95 10.39
C VAL A 1 2.85 -1.87 9.17
N VAL A 2 3.14 -1.30 8.01
CA VAL A 2 3.37 -2.12 6.81
C VAL A 2 4.62 -2.99 7.03
N LYS A 3 4.53 -4.29 6.75
CA LYS A 3 5.64 -5.25 6.88
C LYS A 3 5.88 -5.95 5.55
N LYS A 4 7.12 -6.04 5.10
CA LYS A 4 7.53 -6.89 3.98
C LYS A 4 7.84 -8.30 4.46
N VAL A 5 7.41 -9.33 3.71
CA VAL A 5 7.94 -10.70 3.83
C VAL A 5 8.08 -11.28 2.42
N GLY A 6 9.31 -11.48 1.96
CA GLY A 6 9.60 -11.86 0.57
C GLY A 6 8.97 -10.88 -0.44
N LYS A 7 8.34 -11.43 -1.48
CA LYS A 7 7.57 -10.71 -2.52
C LYS A 7 6.14 -10.31 -2.09
N ARG A 8 5.90 -10.17 -0.79
CA ARG A 8 4.58 -9.82 -0.25
C ARG A 8 4.69 -8.63 0.69
N ILE A 9 3.76 -7.71 0.53
CA ILE A 9 3.54 -6.57 1.43
C ILE A 9 2.36 -6.94 2.33
N PHE A 10 2.62 -7.02 3.63
CA PHE A 10 1.63 -7.22 4.68
C PHE A 10 1.19 -5.87 5.21
N LEU A 11 -0.10 -5.62 5.11
CA LEU A 11 -0.76 -4.43 5.60
C LEU A 11 -1.12 -4.67 7.08
N LYS A 12 -0.11 -4.74 7.96
CA LYS A 12 -0.34 -5.00 9.39
C LYS A 12 -0.49 -3.70 10.18
N GLY A 13 -1.45 -3.63 11.08
CA GLY A 13 -1.61 -2.50 12.01
C GLY A 13 -2.10 -1.20 11.35
N LYS A 14 -3.39 -1.11 11.07
CA LYS A 14 -4.40 -0.69 12.05
C LYS A 14 -5.66 -1.53 11.79
N ASN A 15 -6.45 -1.71 12.83
CA ASN A 15 -7.63 -2.58 12.92
C ASN A 15 -8.43 -2.63 11.59
N PRO A 16 -8.87 -3.81 11.09
CA PRO A 16 -9.86 -3.89 10.01
C PRO A 16 -11.14 -3.05 10.26
N ALA A 17 -11.32 -2.53 11.48
CA ALA A 17 -12.35 -1.58 11.86
C ALA A 17 -11.91 -0.11 12.01
N ASP A 18 -10.79 0.36 11.42
CA ASP A 18 -10.59 1.80 11.27
C ASP A 18 -11.55 2.31 10.19
N LYS A 19 -12.79 2.60 10.62
CA LYS A 19 -13.95 2.94 9.79
C LYS A 19 -13.69 4.11 8.83
N ASN A 20 -12.58 4.82 9.01
CA ASN A 20 -12.22 5.96 8.21
C ASN A 20 -11.43 5.60 6.95
N ILE A 21 -10.93 4.38 6.77
CA ILE A 21 -10.23 3.95 5.54
C ILE A 21 -11.21 3.26 4.59
N ARG A 22 -11.34 3.76 3.36
CA ARG A 22 -12.18 3.14 2.31
C ARG A 22 -11.40 2.19 1.41
N SER A 23 -10.12 2.45 1.21
CA SER A 23 -9.24 1.69 0.33
C SER A 23 -7.78 2.03 0.59
N TRP A 24 -6.88 1.28 -0.04
CA TRP A 24 -5.47 1.61 -0.15
C TRP A 24 -5.11 1.79 -1.62
N THR A 25 -4.10 2.60 -1.88
CA THR A 25 -3.47 2.74 -3.19
C THR A 25 -2.04 2.26 -3.09
N LEU A 26 -1.62 1.54 -4.12
CA LEU A 26 -0.26 1.06 -4.25
C LEU A 26 0.33 1.65 -5.52
N TYR A 27 1.36 2.46 -5.34
CA TYR A 27 2.16 3.01 -6.42
C TYR A 27 3.47 2.25 -6.51
N GLN A 28 4.00 2.11 -7.72
CA GLN A 28 5.36 1.63 -7.97
C GLN A 28 6.19 2.76 -8.57
N LYS A 29 7.42 2.91 -8.09
CA LYS A 29 8.37 3.86 -8.65
C LYS A 29 8.81 3.36 -10.04
N ASN A 30 8.71 4.23 -11.03
CA ASN A 30 9.17 4.00 -12.40
C ASN A 30 10.02 5.19 -12.85
N GLY A 31 11.35 5.02 -12.83
CA GLY A 31 12.29 6.14 -12.92
C GLY A 31 12.04 7.14 -11.79
N ASP A 32 11.80 8.40 -12.14
CA ASP A 32 11.48 9.46 -11.17
C ASP A 32 9.98 9.67 -10.95
N SER A 33 9.13 8.85 -11.59
CA SER A 33 7.68 8.94 -11.48
C SER A 33 7.09 7.84 -10.59
N TRP A 34 5.90 8.08 -10.06
CA TRP A 34 5.11 7.08 -9.35
C TRP A 34 3.91 6.69 -10.21
N LYS A 35 3.77 5.40 -10.49
CA LYS A 35 2.64 4.86 -11.23
C LYS A 35 1.71 4.13 -10.28
N LEU A 36 0.42 4.49 -10.28
CA LEU A 36 -0.60 3.72 -9.56
C LEU A 36 -0.73 2.35 -10.22
N ILE A 37 -0.45 1.29 -9.48
CA ILE A 37 -0.53 -0.09 -9.99
C ILE A 37 -1.73 -0.84 -9.43
N LYS A 38 -2.25 -0.44 -8.27
CA LYS A 38 -3.39 -1.12 -7.65
C LYS A 38 -4.17 -0.22 -6.70
N ILE A 39 -5.50 -0.37 -6.73
CA ILE A 39 -6.39 0.02 -5.64
C ILE A 39 -6.77 -1.26 -4.88
N ILE A 40 -6.63 -1.24 -3.57
CA ILE A 40 -6.74 -2.41 -2.69
C ILE A 40 -7.90 -2.17 -1.73
N ASN A 41 -8.77 -3.16 -1.56
CA ASN A 41 -9.88 -3.07 -0.61
C ASN A 41 -9.37 -2.87 0.82
N ALA A 42 -10.09 -2.08 1.62
CA ALA A 42 -9.72 -1.76 3.00
C ALA A 42 -9.43 -3.01 3.85
N ASP A 43 -10.20 -4.09 3.64
CA ASP A 43 -10.11 -5.36 4.37
C ASP A 43 -8.95 -6.27 3.92
N THR A 44 -8.21 -5.88 2.88
CA THR A 44 -7.10 -6.69 2.37
C THR A 44 -5.91 -6.63 3.33
N VAL A 45 -5.46 -7.78 3.82
CA VAL A 45 -4.36 -7.86 4.80
C VAL A 45 -2.99 -8.07 4.16
N GLN A 46 -2.93 -8.49 2.90
CA GLN A 46 -1.67 -8.72 2.18
C GLN A 46 -1.82 -8.56 0.67
N VAL A 47 -0.75 -8.14 0.01
CA VAL A 47 -0.66 -8.03 -1.45
C VAL A 47 0.66 -8.64 -1.92
N ALA A 48 0.60 -9.50 -2.93
CA ALA A 48 1.77 -9.98 -3.64
C ALA A 48 2.20 -8.95 -4.69
N VAL A 49 3.51 -8.72 -4.78
CA VAL A 49 4.13 -7.72 -5.67
C VAL A 49 5.41 -8.29 -6.25
N GLU A 50 5.85 -7.72 -7.36
CA GLU A 50 7.16 -8.03 -7.92
C GLU A 50 8.26 -7.27 -7.17
N THR A 51 9.51 -7.44 -7.62
CA THR A 51 10.62 -6.65 -7.12
C THR A 51 10.46 -5.19 -7.56
N GLY A 52 10.78 -4.25 -6.68
CA GLY A 52 10.67 -2.83 -6.96
C GLY A 52 10.47 -1.99 -5.71
N ILE A 53 10.33 -0.69 -5.91
CA ILE A 53 10.09 0.28 -4.84
C ILE A 53 8.63 0.73 -4.94
N TYR A 54 7.92 0.67 -3.83
CA TYR A 54 6.49 0.96 -3.74
C TYR A 54 6.21 2.05 -2.73
N ALA A 55 5.11 2.77 -2.97
CA ALA A 55 4.49 3.66 -1.99
C ALA A 55 3.06 3.17 -1.75
N LEU A 56 2.75 2.85 -0.50
CA LEU A 56 1.42 2.47 -0.09
C LEU A 56 0.77 3.62 0.67
N CYS A 57 -0.39 4.08 0.20
CA CYS A 57 -1.15 5.14 0.85
C CYS A 57 -2.50 4.61 1.35
N ALA A 58 -2.97 5.14 2.47
CA ALA A 58 -4.35 4.96 2.90
C ALA A 58 -5.23 6.01 2.21
N VAL A 59 -6.44 5.63 1.82
CA VAL A 59 -7.46 6.55 1.31
C VAL A 59 -8.63 6.58 2.27
N SER A 60 -8.98 7.77 2.75
CA SER A 60 -10.09 7.93 3.68
C SER A 60 -11.45 7.83 3.00
N ILE A 61 -12.53 7.67 3.78
CA ILE A 61 -13.92 7.72 3.28
C ILE A 61 -14.25 9.03 2.56
N MET A 62 -13.53 10.12 2.86
CA MET A 62 -13.66 11.42 2.19
C MET A 62 -12.74 11.58 0.97
N ALA A 63 -12.17 10.48 0.46
CA ALA A 63 -11.25 10.47 -0.68
C ALA A 63 -9.92 11.24 -0.47
N VAL A 64 -9.53 11.49 0.78
CA VAL A 64 -8.23 12.09 1.11
C VAL A 64 -7.18 10.98 1.17
N GLU A 65 -6.13 11.10 0.37
CA GLU A 65 -5.00 10.16 0.35
C GLU A 65 -3.90 10.60 1.34
N SER A 66 -3.35 9.65 2.09
CA SER A 66 -2.25 9.91 3.03
C SER A 66 -0.91 10.08 2.31
N VAL A 67 0.09 10.58 3.04
CA VAL A 67 1.50 10.38 2.64
C VAL A 67 1.77 8.88 2.55
N GLY A 68 2.48 8.47 1.50
CA GLY A 68 2.79 7.07 1.23
C GLY A 68 3.89 6.52 2.12
N VAL A 69 3.74 5.26 2.54
CA VAL A 69 4.82 4.48 3.17
C VAL A 69 5.65 3.83 2.08
N PHE A 70 6.96 4.11 2.08
CA PHE A 70 7.91 3.57 1.12
C PHE A 70 8.33 2.15 1.49
N ILE A 71 8.33 1.26 0.50
CA ILE A 71 8.61 -0.17 0.68
C ILE A 71 9.48 -0.65 -0.47
N GLU A 72 10.67 -1.16 -0.15
CA GLU A 72 11.57 -1.73 -1.14
C GLU A 72 11.50 -3.26 -1.14
N ILE A 73 11.11 -3.82 -2.28
CA ILE A 73 11.08 -5.25 -2.56
C ILE A 73 12.30 -5.61 -3.40
N ALA A 74 13.44 -5.84 -2.75
CA ALA A 74 14.57 -6.55 -3.35
C ALA A 74 14.27 -8.04 -3.57
N SER A 75 14.94 -8.64 -4.55
CA SER A 75 14.99 -10.07 -4.85
C SER A 75 15.47 -10.91 -3.68
#